data_AF-A0A151APY3-F1
#
_entry.id   AF-A0A151APY3-F1
#
_cell.length_a   1.000
_cell.length_b   1.000
_cell.length_c   1.000
_cell.angle_alpha   90.00
_cell.angle_beta   90.00
_cell.angle_gamma   90.00
#
_symmetry.space_group_name_H-M   'P 1'
#
loop_
_entity.id
_entity.type
_entity.pdbx_description
1 polymer ?
#
loop_
_entity_poly.entity_id
_entity_poly.type
_entity_poly.pdbx_seq_one_letter_code
_entity_poly.pdbx_strand_id
1 'polypeptide(L)'
;MTKLRSYSLVKTIFLALIITVFTGVTSAYAAESLPKIQRLNLEYAIVREGDTQTIDIFTNYAGKVQYKVWIVNRKNNIWQDITNGYTAAQDGKKVFTVTTPELKEGEYGISVWVKRAGATPANTKGYDNFLGDMMLCLKDNGQGPNVKLSSIQNNYSVGGNIEVKKEEGKQYSYSYSIDDLIQGKTLVSFTPYKDSFSWKASKDGLYLLKVKIKSIEKIAVPKVKEDKDDEKSKLDIKPQEKDGQVIEEKAAVENQDKVNVEDKNNISAASDKNSVEGESKKDENGIVDNKDENGIVDNKEISNDKTIDDKVVGDEKINNEEVANNKIADDGKIDEVSTTDDAALEEDKEDISNDTQNLDVNSEEDKEEIEYKEVEKITEVKKIILVGDPDKVKEPTSSTGSTAPSVSSLVVGNAGETQRIYIKAQPSASSKNVGYFYGSTVGVKILKTVGDFYYIEATDYNSLKPVKGYVYKSQLKTIKPRTDYSIKVDLSEQKVYIFKEGKLYKSFECSTGLDSTPTPTGTYVIGDRGPYFYTGTGNSVICYNWIRWNNNFLFHSTLHTRSGQEIASEAKKLGSKASHGCIRVAVPNIQWMYKYIPKGTLVIIQN
;
A
#
# COMPACT_ATOMS: atom_id res chain seq x y z
N MET A 1 26.56 -64.89 65.96
CA MET A 1 25.96 -65.25 67.27
C MET A 1 25.58 -63.99 68.03
N THR A 2 24.59 -64.15 68.89
CA THR A 2 23.93 -63.25 69.85
C THR A 2 24.83 -62.42 70.77
N LYS A 3 24.37 -61.20 71.13
CA LYS A 3 24.78 -60.36 72.31
C LYS A 3 26.24 -59.85 72.36
N LEU A 4 26.60 -58.75 73.02
CA LEU A 4 26.01 -57.49 73.52
C LEU A 4 27.07 -56.94 74.51
N ARG A 5 27.31 -55.64 74.54
CA ARG A 5 27.49 -54.92 75.83
C ARG A 5 27.25 -53.43 75.65
N SER A 6 26.38 -52.89 76.49
CA SER A 6 25.97 -51.49 76.56
C SER A 6 26.74 -50.79 77.68
N TYR A 7 26.87 -49.46 77.59
CA TYR A 7 26.85 -48.59 78.78
C TYR A 7 26.22 -47.22 78.46
N SER A 8 25.65 -46.61 79.50
CA SER A 8 24.82 -45.41 79.46
C SER A 8 25.63 -44.12 79.35
N LEU A 9 25.08 -43.10 78.68
CA LEU A 9 24.91 -41.79 79.34
C LEU A 9 23.71 -41.00 78.81
N VAL A 10 23.22 -40.07 79.63
CA VAL A 10 21.96 -39.34 79.46
C VAL A 10 22.21 -37.92 78.94
N LYS A 11 21.42 -37.47 77.95
CA LYS A 11 20.72 -36.16 77.98
C LYS A 11 19.74 -35.98 76.82
N THR A 12 18.56 -35.46 77.16
CA THR A 12 17.47 -35.12 76.24
C THR A 12 17.88 -33.95 75.34
N ILE A 13 17.79 -34.11 74.03
CA ILE A 13 17.90 -32.99 73.07
C ILE A 13 16.51 -32.33 72.96
N PHE A 14 16.47 -31.00 73.03
CA PHE A 14 15.25 -30.23 72.87
C PHE A 14 14.75 -30.33 71.42
N LEU A 15 13.57 -30.91 71.21
CA LEU A 15 12.93 -30.93 69.90
C LEU A 15 12.34 -29.55 69.60
N ALA A 16 13.13 -28.68 68.99
CA ALA A 16 12.66 -27.39 68.49
C ALA A 16 11.64 -27.62 67.36
N LEU A 17 10.37 -27.33 67.62
CA LEU A 17 9.29 -27.46 66.65
C LEU A 17 9.42 -26.37 65.59
N ILE A 18 10.17 -26.64 64.52
CA ILE A 18 10.22 -25.77 63.34
C ILE A 18 8.85 -25.89 62.64
N ILE A 19 7.94 -24.99 63.00
CA ILE A 19 6.75 -24.70 62.21
C ILE A 19 7.25 -23.98 60.95
N THR A 20 7.53 -24.74 59.90
CA THR A 20 7.76 -24.18 58.56
C THR A 20 6.44 -23.57 58.08
N VAL A 21 6.19 -22.32 58.44
CA VAL A 21 5.08 -21.55 57.90
C VAL A 21 5.35 -21.36 56.41
N PHE A 22 4.72 -22.22 55.61
CA PHE A 22 4.80 -22.16 54.16
C PHE A 22 3.98 -20.95 53.70
N THR A 23 4.55 -19.75 53.82
CA THR A 23 3.99 -18.53 53.21
C THR A 23 4.11 -18.68 51.70
N GLY A 24 3.12 -19.35 51.12
CA GLY A 24 2.96 -19.60 49.70
C GLY A 24 2.67 -18.33 48.91
N VAL A 25 3.56 -17.35 48.98
CA VAL A 25 3.71 -16.33 47.93
C VAL A 25 4.36 -16.97 46.72
N THR A 26 3.65 -17.92 46.11
CA THR A 26 3.72 -18.13 44.66
C THR A 26 3.15 -16.88 44.01
N SER A 27 3.94 -15.80 44.04
CA SER A 27 3.78 -14.68 43.13
C SER A 27 3.91 -15.26 41.74
N ALA A 28 2.77 -15.57 41.12
CA ALA A 28 2.70 -15.93 39.72
C ALA A 28 3.22 -14.71 38.96
N TYR A 29 4.49 -14.74 38.59
CA TYR A 29 5.07 -13.78 37.66
C TYR A 29 4.23 -13.88 36.40
N ALA A 30 3.33 -12.91 36.21
CA ALA A 30 2.59 -12.77 34.97
C ALA A 30 3.64 -12.66 33.87
N ALA A 31 3.65 -13.65 32.96
CA ALA A 31 4.66 -13.74 31.93
C ALA A 31 4.65 -12.41 31.13
N GLU A 32 5.74 -11.64 31.26
CA GLU A 32 5.76 -10.27 30.78
C GLU A 32 5.44 -10.24 29.28
N SER A 33 4.41 -9.48 28.91
CA SER A 33 3.89 -9.50 27.55
C SER A 33 4.98 -9.06 26.57
N LEU A 34 5.30 -9.94 25.62
CA LEU A 34 6.32 -9.67 24.63
C LEU A 34 5.97 -8.38 23.85
N PRO A 35 6.93 -7.46 23.63
CA PRO A 35 6.70 -6.23 22.91
C PRO A 35 6.20 -6.53 21.50
N LYS A 36 5.19 -5.80 21.04
CA LYS A 36 4.51 -6.08 19.77
C LYS A 36 4.32 -4.79 18.98
N ILE A 37 4.94 -4.69 17.81
CA ILE A 37 4.83 -3.50 16.96
C ILE A 37 3.36 -3.35 16.55
N GLN A 38 2.72 -2.28 17.02
CA GLN A 38 1.31 -2.00 16.81
C GLN A 38 1.11 -1.21 15.51
N ARG A 39 2.04 -0.31 15.16
CA ARG A 39 2.03 0.49 13.93
C ARG A 39 3.44 0.68 13.36
N LEU A 40 3.48 0.67 12.04
CA LEU A 40 4.49 1.35 11.22
C LEU A 40 3.78 2.47 10.46
N ASN A 41 4.49 3.54 10.13
CA ASN A 41 4.03 4.58 9.20
C ASN A 41 5.21 5.08 8.38
N LEU A 42 5.00 5.20 7.06
CA LEU A 42 5.95 5.82 6.15
C LEU A 42 5.58 7.30 6.00
N GLU A 43 6.59 8.17 6.13
CA GLU A 43 6.44 9.63 6.00
C GLU A 43 5.89 10.06 4.64
N TYR A 44 6.13 9.29 3.58
CA TYR A 44 5.61 9.52 2.24
C TYR A 44 4.92 8.25 1.73
N ALA A 45 3.97 8.39 0.81
CA ALA A 45 3.36 7.24 0.13
C ALA A 45 4.28 6.65 -0.97
N ILE A 46 5.09 7.53 -1.58
CA ILE A 46 6.05 7.25 -2.65
C ILE A 46 7.25 8.20 -2.43
N VAL A 47 8.45 7.69 -2.68
CA VAL A 47 9.71 8.44 -2.70
C VAL A 47 10.36 8.35 -4.08
N ARG A 48 11.27 9.28 -4.41
CA ARG A 48 12.02 9.26 -5.68
C ARG A 48 13.42 8.67 -5.50
N GLU A 49 14.10 8.40 -6.60
CA GLU A 49 15.53 8.09 -6.57
C GLU A 49 16.30 9.29 -6.01
N GLY A 50 17.13 9.07 -4.99
CA GLY A 50 17.79 10.12 -4.20
C GLY A 50 17.02 10.56 -2.95
N ASP A 51 15.72 10.25 -2.81
CA ASP A 51 14.98 10.56 -1.58
C ASP A 51 15.32 9.61 -0.43
N THR A 52 15.18 10.12 0.79
CA THR A 52 15.21 9.36 2.05
C THR A 52 13.79 9.11 2.57
N GLN A 53 13.45 7.88 2.96
CA GLN A 53 12.18 7.55 3.60
C GLN A 53 12.31 7.52 5.14
N THR A 54 11.55 8.35 5.84
CA THR A 54 11.40 8.26 7.30
C THR A 54 10.31 7.24 7.68
N ILE A 55 10.56 6.43 8.71
CA ILE A 55 9.70 5.35 9.21
C ILE A 55 9.42 5.58 10.70
N ASP A 56 8.17 5.86 11.05
CA ASP A 56 7.71 5.92 12.45
C ASP A 56 7.28 4.52 12.93
N ILE A 57 7.67 4.14 14.15
CA ILE A 57 7.52 2.80 14.72
C ILE A 57 6.92 2.92 16.14
N PHE A 58 5.80 2.22 16.40
CA PHE A 58 5.16 2.22 17.73
C PHE A 58 4.81 0.80 18.20
N THR A 59 5.16 0.49 19.46
CA THR A 59 5.20 -0.90 20.00
C THR A 59 4.34 -1.11 21.25
N ASN A 60 3.74 -0.05 21.79
CA ASN A 60 2.86 -0.04 22.97
C ASN A 60 3.21 -1.09 24.05
N TYR A 61 4.40 -0.97 24.63
CA TYR A 61 4.90 -1.87 25.65
C TYR A 61 5.52 -1.07 26.80
N ALA A 62 5.19 -1.43 28.04
CA ALA A 62 5.52 -0.61 29.22
C ALA A 62 7.02 -0.58 29.57
N GLY A 63 7.81 -1.55 29.10
CA GLY A 63 9.25 -1.62 29.33
C GLY A 63 10.08 -0.95 28.24
N LYS A 64 11.40 -1.16 28.31
CA LYS A 64 12.34 -0.69 27.27
C LYS A 64 12.53 -1.74 26.18
N VAL A 65 12.68 -1.28 24.94
CA VAL A 65 12.85 -2.12 23.74
C VAL A 65 14.10 -1.75 22.96
N GLN A 66 14.55 -2.65 22.10
CA GLN A 66 15.57 -2.37 21.08
C GLN A 66 14.98 -2.74 19.72
N TYR A 67 15.18 -1.88 18.73
CA TYR A 67 14.73 -2.09 17.36
C TYR A 67 15.90 -2.52 16.48
N LYS A 68 15.61 -3.27 15.43
CA LYS A 68 16.51 -3.49 14.29
C LYS A 68 15.68 -3.42 13.02
N VAL A 69 16.10 -2.62 12.04
CA VAL A 69 15.33 -2.33 10.83
C VAL A 69 16.13 -2.70 9.60
N TRP A 70 15.53 -3.57 8.80
CA TRP A 70 16.06 -3.96 7.50
C TRP A 70 15.21 -3.36 6.37
N ILE A 71 15.86 -2.99 5.28
CA ILE A 71 15.23 -2.76 3.97
C ILE A 71 15.82 -3.70 2.92
N VAL A 72 15.06 -4.03 1.87
CA VAL A 72 15.53 -4.81 0.72
C VAL A 72 14.91 -4.31 -0.57
N ASN A 73 15.73 -3.87 -1.53
CA ASN A 73 15.23 -3.56 -2.88
C ASN A 73 14.98 -4.89 -3.63
N ARG A 74 13.75 -5.15 -4.06
CA ARG A 74 13.37 -6.40 -4.73
C ARG A 74 14.00 -6.57 -6.12
N LYS A 75 14.44 -5.48 -6.75
CA LYS A 75 15.07 -5.48 -8.08
C LYS A 75 16.44 -6.19 -8.09
N ASN A 76 17.16 -6.16 -6.96
CA ASN A 76 18.46 -6.82 -6.78
C ASN A 76 18.52 -7.77 -5.57
N ASN A 77 17.46 -7.82 -4.75
CA ASN A 77 17.32 -8.61 -3.52
C ASN A 77 18.41 -8.34 -2.46
N ILE A 78 19.07 -7.16 -2.51
CA ILE A 78 20.10 -6.77 -1.54
C ILE A 78 19.42 -6.28 -0.26
N TRP A 79 19.69 -6.98 0.86
CA TRP A 79 19.23 -6.61 2.20
C TRP A 79 20.23 -5.65 2.87
N GLN A 80 19.71 -4.59 3.49
CA GLN A 80 20.50 -3.60 4.23
C GLN A 80 19.90 -3.39 5.63
N ASP A 81 20.74 -3.45 6.65
CA ASP A 81 20.43 -3.01 8.02
C ASP A 81 20.60 -1.49 8.09
N ILE A 82 19.51 -0.74 8.29
CA ILE A 82 19.55 0.73 8.40
C ILE A 82 19.72 1.21 9.85
N THR A 83 19.88 0.27 10.80
CA THR A 83 20.07 0.51 12.23
C THR A 83 21.46 0.11 12.73
N ASN A 84 22.29 -0.53 11.90
CA ASN A 84 23.62 -1.05 12.25
C ASN A 84 23.62 -1.93 13.50
N GLY A 85 22.68 -2.88 13.57
CA GLY A 85 22.46 -3.77 14.71
C GLY A 85 21.17 -3.47 15.45
N TYR A 86 21.14 -3.82 16.75
CA TYR A 86 20.03 -3.45 17.64
C TYR A 86 20.31 -2.09 18.26
N THR A 87 19.33 -1.17 18.17
CA THR A 87 19.44 0.19 18.71
C THR A 87 19.72 0.20 20.21
N ALA A 88 20.20 1.34 20.73
CA ALA A 88 20.13 1.66 22.15
C ALA A 88 18.68 1.53 22.67
N ALA A 89 18.52 1.32 23.98
CA ALA A 89 17.24 1.04 24.63
C ALA A 89 16.23 2.20 24.48
N GLN A 90 15.20 1.98 23.67
CA GLN A 90 14.09 2.91 23.44
C GLN A 90 12.95 2.66 24.42
N ASP A 91 12.05 3.64 24.54
CA ASP A 91 10.82 3.50 25.31
C ASP A 91 9.73 2.80 24.51
N GLY A 92 9.16 1.70 25.02
CA GLY A 92 8.12 0.96 24.33
C GLY A 92 6.77 1.69 24.26
N LYS A 93 6.56 2.73 25.10
CA LYS A 93 5.42 3.66 25.04
C LYS A 93 5.80 5.01 24.43
N LYS A 94 6.78 5.04 23.51
CA LYS A 94 7.02 6.17 22.61
C LYS A 94 7.11 5.70 21.16
N VAL A 95 6.83 6.61 20.23
CA VAL A 95 7.19 6.45 18.82
C VAL A 95 8.70 6.56 18.72
N PHE A 96 9.33 5.55 18.13
CA PHE A 96 10.71 5.57 17.67
C PHE A 96 10.70 5.79 16.15
N THR A 97 11.67 6.54 15.64
CA THR A 97 11.71 6.93 14.22
C THR A 97 13.10 6.68 13.66
N VAL A 98 13.17 6.13 12.44
CA VAL A 98 14.41 5.89 11.69
C VAL A 98 14.24 6.38 10.25
N THR A 99 15.30 6.86 9.63
CA THR A 99 15.30 7.31 8.22
C THR A 99 16.23 6.42 7.40
N THR A 100 15.81 6.04 6.19
CA THR A 100 16.65 5.25 5.28
C THR A 100 17.82 6.09 4.76
N PRO A 101 18.88 5.45 4.22
CA PRO A 101 19.73 6.12 3.22
C PRO A 101 18.91 6.59 2.02
N GLU A 102 19.54 7.36 1.14
CA GLU A 102 18.97 7.69 -0.18
C GLU A 102 18.66 6.40 -0.97
N LEU A 103 17.50 6.38 -1.61
CA LEU A 103 16.96 5.18 -2.25
C LEU A 103 17.20 5.20 -3.76
N LYS A 104 17.21 4.01 -4.36
CA LYS A 104 17.31 3.78 -5.81
C LYS A 104 16.02 3.18 -6.33
N GLU A 105 15.66 3.43 -7.60
CA GLU A 105 14.41 2.95 -8.19
C GLU A 105 14.14 1.46 -7.86
N GLY A 106 12.96 1.18 -7.31
CA GLY A 106 12.49 -0.18 -7.02
C GLY A 106 11.40 -0.27 -5.95
N GLU A 107 10.79 -1.46 -5.86
CA GLU A 107 9.98 -1.85 -4.71
C GLU A 107 10.90 -2.29 -3.57
N TYR A 108 10.69 -1.73 -2.38
CA TYR A 108 11.41 -2.14 -1.18
C TYR A 108 10.52 -2.90 -0.20
N GLY A 109 10.99 -4.06 0.25
CA GLY A 109 10.49 -4.67 1.48
C GLY A 109 11.14 -4.00 2.70
N ILE A 110 10.36 -3.80 3.76
CA ILE A 110 10.84 -3.32 5.08
C ILE A 110 10.59 -4.44 6.10
N SER A 111 11.51 -4.64 7.04
CA SER A 111 11.36 -5.58 8.17
C SER A 111 11.87 -4.94 9.46
N VAL A 112 10.94 -4.49 10.32
CA VAL A 112 11.24 -3.95 11.65
C VAL A 112 11.13 -5.09 12.65
N TRP A 113 12.22 -5.36 13.36
CA TRP A 113 12.31 -6.32 14.45
C TRP A 113 12.35 -5.56 15.77
N VAL A 114 11.71 -6.10 16.81
CA VAL A 114 11.78 -5.56 18.16
C VAL A 114 12.03 -6.66 19.18
N LYS A 115 12.79 -6.34 20.21
CA LYS A 115 12.97 -7.16 21.41
C LYS A 115 13.01 -6.30 22.67
N ARG A 116 12.82 -6.91 23.83
CA ARG A 116 13.07 -6.30 25.15
C ARG A 116 14.53 -5.88 25.27
N ALA A 117 14.78 -4.73 25.87
CA ALA A 117 16.14 -4.23 26.09
C ALA A 117 16.89 -5.12 27.11
N GLY A 118 18.17 -5.41 26.84
CA GLY A 118 19.00 -6.27 27.71
C GLY A 118 18.64 -7.76 27.76
N ALA A 119 17.41 -8.15 27.38
CA ALA A 119 16.97 -9.53 27.39
C ALA A 119 17.32 -10.32 26.11
N THR A 120 17.39 -11.64 26.26
CA THR A 120 17.43 -12.61 25.17
C THR A 120 16.08 -12.62 24.43
N PRO A 121 16.06 -12.61 23.08
CA PRO A 121 14.82 -12.64 22.31
C PRO A 121 14.09 -13.99 22.42
N ALA A 122 12.75 -13.96 22.39
CA ALA A 122 11.91 -15.15 22.45
C ALA A 122 11.89 -15.98 21.14
N ASN A 123 12.16 -15.36 19.98
CA ASN A 123 12.29 -16.06 18.70
C ASN A 123 13.77 -16.37 18.40
N THR A 124 14.06 -17.61 17.98
CA THR A 124 15.41 -18.06 17.61
C THR A 124 16.05 -17.26 16.48
N LYS A 125 15.27 -16.53 15.67
CA LYS A 125 15.78 -15.60 14.65
C LYS A 125 16.28 -14.26 15.20
N GLY A 126 16.16 -14.01 16.51
CA GLY A 126 16.78 -12.87 17.18
C GLY A 126 15.85 -11.75 17.65
N TYR A 127 14.53 -11.93 17.60
CA TYR A 127 13.52 -10.91 17.98
C TYR A 127 12.46 -11.45 18.96
N ASP A 128 11.76 -10.58 19.69
CA ASP A 128 10.52 -10.97 20.39
C ASP A 128 9.30 -10.85 19.44
N ASN A 129 9.28 -9.80 18.61
CA ASN A 129 8.28 -9.60 17.56
C ASN A 129 8.90 -8.94 16.32
N PHE A 130 8.24 -9.08 15.18
CA PHE A 130 8.57 -8.32 13.97
C PHE A 130 7.29 -7.85 13.28
N LEU A 131 7.42 -6.77 12.51
CA LEU A 131 6.41 -6.25 11.60
C LEU A 131 7.15 -5.66 10.40
N GLY A 132 6.70 -5.95 9.19
CA GLY A 132 7.35 -5.46 7.98
C GLY A 132 6.41 -4.62 7.15
N ASP A 133 6.92 -3.65 6.40
CA ASP A 133 6.13 -2.86 5.45
C ASP A 133 6.63 -2.98 4.01
N MET A 134 6.08 -2.19 3.08
CA MET A 134 6.63 -2.01 1.73
C MET A 134 6.61 -0.53 1.36
N MET A 135 7.67 -0.06 0.69
CA MET A 135 7.74 1.31 0.15
C MET A 135 8.12 1.26 -1.34
N LEU A 136 7.71 2.27 -2.09
CA LEU A 136 7.99 2.39 -3.52
C LEU A 136 8.92 3.58 -3.78
N CYS A 137 10.10 3.30 -4.32
CA CYS A 137 10.99 4.30 -4.87
C CYS A 137 10.79 4.35 -6.39
N LEU A 138 10.19 5.42 -6.90
CA LEU A 138 10.13 5.67 -8.34
C LEU A 138 11.43 6.30 -8.83
N LYS A 139 11.72 6.19 -10.12
CA LYS A 139 12.77 6.99 -10.75
C LYS A 139 12.50 8.49 -10.55
N ASP A 140 13.56 9.28 -10.45
CA ASP A 140 13.41 10.74 -10.49
C ASP A 140 12.77 11.20 -11.82
N ASN A 141 12.04 12.30 -11.73
CA ASN A 141 11.33 12.94 -12.84
C ASN A 141 11.68 14.44 -12.97
N GLY A 142 12.82 14.89 -12.42
CA GLY A 142 13.26 16.27 -12.49
C GLY A 142 12.47 17.25 -11.62
N GLN A 143 11.56 16.77 -10.77
CA GLN A 143 10.80 17.60 -9.82
C GLN A 143 11.48 17.69 -8.45
N GLY A 144 12.72 17.23 -8.29
CA GLY A 144 13.48 17.31 -7.04
C GLY A 144 12.91 16.48 -5.88
N PRO A 145 13.59 16.49 -4.72
CA PRO A 145 13.28 15.64 -3.57
C PRO A 145 11.95 15.99 -2.92
N ASN A 146 11.37 15.04 -2.18
CA ASN A 146 10.15 15.26 -1.38
C ASN A 146 10.37 16.34 -0.31
N VAL A 147 9.40 17.25 -0.14
CA VAL A 147 9.48 18.32 0.86
C VAL A 147 9.35 17.77 2.28
N LYS A 148 10.37 18.00 3.10
CA LYS A 148 10.44 17.56 4.51
C LYS A 148 9.68 18.51 5.43
N LEU A 149 9.03 17.96 6.47
CA LEU A 149 8.26 18.72 7.47
C LEU A 149 9.08 18.91 8.76
N SER A 150 9.75 20.06 8.89
CA SER A 150 10.79 20.27 9.91
C SER A 150 10.31 20.37 11.36
N SER A 151 9.04 20.71 11.60
CA SER A 151 8.56 21.24 12.89
C SER A 151 7.76 20.25 13.76
N ILE A 152 7.45 19.04 13.26
CA ILE A 152 6.55 18.10 13.95
C ILE A 152 7.32 16.97 14.65
N GLN A 153 7.05 16.81 15.95
CA GLN A 153 7.50 15.67 16.75
C GLN A 153 6.46 14.54 16.72
N ASN A 154 6.79 13.37 17.25
CA ASN A 154 5.89 12.22 17.29
C ASN A 154 5.22 11.95 18.65
N ASN A 155 5.65 12.61 19.73
CA ASN A 155 5.27 12.26 21.11
C ASN A 155 4.89 13.52 21.91
N TYR A 156 3.65 13.60 22.39
CA TYR A 156 3.10 14.77 23.11
C TYR A 156 2.35 14.40 24.39
N SER A 157 2.18 15.38 25.29
CA SER A 157 1.21 15.30 26.39
C SER A 157 -0.19 15.73 25.93
N VAL A 158 -1.24 15.29 26.63
CA VAL A 158 -2.61 15.77 26.42
C VAL A 158 -2.66 17.28 26.58
N GLY A 159 -3.34 17.98 25.65
CA GLY A 159 -3.36 19.44 25.57
C GLY A 159 -2.09 20.09 24.99
N GLY A 160 -1.06 19.31 24.68
CA GLY A 160 0.16 19.78 24.02
C GLY A 160 -0.11 20.35 22.63
N ASN A 161 0.67 21.37 22.23
CA ASN A 161 0.49 22.04 20.94
C ASN A 161 1.26 21.32 19.83
N ILE A 162 0.52 20.91 18.79
CA ILE A 162 1.05 20.28 17.58
C ILE A 162 0.90 21.34 16.48
N GLU A 163 2.02 21.95 16.09
CA GLU A 163 2.04 23.16 15.27
C GLU A 163 3.00 23.03 14.09
N VAL A 164 2.57 23.50 12.92
CA VAL A 164 3.44 23.78 11.78
C VAL A 164 3.49 25.29 11.63
N LYS A 165 4.67 25.86 11.84
CA LYS A 165 4.95 27.29 11.66
C LYS A 165 5.24 27.60 10.19
N LYS A 166 5.10 28.87 9.82
CA LYS A 166 5.63 29.39 8.55
C LYS A 166 7.15 29.24 8.58
N GLU A 167 7.74 28.66 7.55
CA GLU A 167 9.19 28.55 7.42
C GLU A 167 9.70 29.79 6.69
N GLU A 168 10.58 30.55 7.32
CA GLU A 168 11.13 31.78 6.74
C GLU A 168 11.95 31.50 5.48
N GLY A 169 11.88 32.41 4.50
CA GLY A 169 12.48 32.22 3.18
C GLY A 169 11.77 31.20 2.27
N LYS A 170 10.78 30.43 2.74
CA LYS A 170 10.10 29.40 1.95
C LYS A 170 8.66 29.78 1.61
N GLN A 171 8.28 29.63 0.34
CA GLN A 171 6.90 29.76 -0.13
C GLN A 171 6.13 28.45 0.11
N TYR A 172 6.00 28.05 1.38
CA TYR A 172 5.26 26.86 1.80
C TYR A 172 3.89 27.23 2.37
N SER A 173 2.87 26.47 2.00
CA SER A 173 1.55 26.52 2.63
C SER A 173 1.00 25.11 2.82
N TYR A 174 0.12 24.93 3.81
CA TYR A 174 -0.26 23.65 4.35
C TYR A 174 -1.78 23.46 4.36
N SER A 175 -2.25 22.33 3.84
CA SER A 175 -3.56 21.77 4.18
C SER A 175 -3.33 20.46 4.95
N TYR A 176 -4.23 20.07 5.85
CA TYR A 176 -3.95 18.95 6.77
C TYR A 176 -5.21 18.19 7.21
N SER A 177 -5.04 16.92 7.57
CA SER A 177 -6.06 16.13 8.27
C SER A 177 -5.45 15.35 9.44
N ILE A 178 -6.28 15.04 10.43
CA ILE A 178 -5.87 14.31 11.64
C ILE A 178 -6.87 13.19 11.86
N ASP A 179 -6.39 11.95 11.83
CA ASP A 179 -7.20 10.75 12.00
C ASP A 179 -6.91 10.13 13.37
N ASP A 180 -7.94 9.74 14.11
CA ASP A 180 -7.83 8.92 15.31
C ASP A 180 -7.64 7.45 14.89
N LEU A 181 -6.42 6.92 15.12
CA LEU A 181 -6.04 5.57 14.70
C LEU A 181 -6.60 4.47 15.60
N ILE A 182 -7.18 4.84 16.74
CA ILE A 182 -7.87 3.95 17.68
C ILE A 182 -9.36 3.97 17.33
N GLN A 183 -9.99 5.14 17.32
CA GLN A 183 -11.42 5.29 17.02
C GLN A 183 -11.78 5.16 15.53
N GLY A 184 -10.77 5.05 14.64
CA GLY A 184 -10.94 4.77 13.21
C GLY A 184 -11.64 5.88 12.44
N LYS A 185 -11.45 7.15 12.84
CA LYS A 185 -12.21 8.29 12.31
C LYS A 185 -11.37 9.55 12.12
N THR A 186 -11.70 10.34 11.11
CA THR A 186 -11.13 11.69 10.92
C THR A 186 -11.66 12.65 11.98
N LEU A 187 -10.77 13.33 12.71
CA LEU A 187 -11.10 14.36 13.69
C LEU A 187 -11.08 15.78 13.09
N VAL A 188 -10.13 16.03 12.20
CA VAL A 188 -9.92 17.31 11.54
C VAL A 188 -9.65 17.05 10.06
N SER A 189 -10.26 17.83 9.18
CA SER A 189 -9.90 17.91 7.77
C SER A 189 -9.98 19.38 7.35
N PHE A 190 -8.83 19.98 7.07
CA PHE A 190 -8.71 21.38 6.67
C PHE A 190 -8.14 21.46 5.25
N THR A 191 -9.05 21.60 4.29
CA THR A 191 -8.76 21.60 2.83
C THR A 191 -8.10 22.88 2.30
N PRO A 192 -8.42 24.10 2.77
CA PRO A 192 -7.70 25.30 2.34
C PRO A 192 -6.22 25.23 2.75
N TYR A 193 -5.35 25.91 2.00
CA TYR A 193 -3.94 26.04 2.34
C TYR A 193 -3.72 27.26 3.24
N LYS A 194 -2.80 27.14 4.22
CA LYS A 194 -2.38 28.21 5.14
C LYS A 194 -0.87 28.15 5.40
N ASP A 195 -0.25 29.30 5.61
CA ASP A 195 1.16 29.43 6.00
C ASP A 195 1.51 28.73 7.34
N SER A 196 0.51 28.44 8.18
CA SER A 196 0.69 27.74 9.45
C SER A 196 -0.61 27.06 9.92
N PHE A 197 -0.48 26.09 10.83
CA PHE A 197 -1.60 25.53 11.58
C PHE A 197 -1.18 25.08 12.98
N SER A 198 -2.18 24.90 13.86
CA SER A 198 -2.01 24.49 15.25
C SER A 198 -3.19 23.60 15.65
N TRP A 199 -2.90 22.48 16.32
CA TRP A 199 -3.90 21.56 16.88
C TRP A 199 -3.50 21.10 18.28
N LYS A 200 -4.50 20.70 19.07
CA LYS A 200 -4.33 20.15 20.42
C LYS A 200 -5.24 18.96 20.61
N ALA A 201 -4.66 17.81 20.94
CA ALA A 201 -5.41 16.63 21.37
C ALA A 201 -6.01 16.86 22.77
N SER A 202 -7.33 16.72 22.91
CA SER A 202 -8.04 16.93 24.18
C SER A 202 -8.09 15.68 25.08
N LYS A 203 -7.52 14.56 24.63
CA LYS A 203 -7.47 13.26 25.31
C LYS A 203 -6.15 12.57 24.98
N ASP A 204 -5.81 11.52 25.73
CA ASP A 204 -4.83 10.52 25.29
C ASP A 204 -5.27 9.89 23.96
N GLY A 205 -4.32 9.35 23.18
CA GLY A 205 -4.62 8.65 21.94
C GLY A 205 -3.42 8.46 21.01
N LEU A 206 -3.69 7.85 19.86
CA LEU A 206 -2.74 7.64 18.77
C LEU A 206 -3.37 8.17 17.48
N TYR A 207 -2.72 9.15 16.86
CA TYR A 207 -3.26 9.87 15.71
C TYR A 207 -2.33 9.77 14.49
N LEU A 208 -2.89 9.90 13.30
CA LEU A 208 -2.16 10.12 12.06
C LEU A 208 -2.36 11.56 11.60
N LEU A 209 -1.30 12.36 11.65
CA LEU A 209 -1.27 13.66 11.01
C LEU A 209 -0.87 13.46 9.54
N LYS A 210 -1.73 13.89 8.61
CA LYS A 210 -1.42 14.08 7.19
C LYS A 210 -1.29 15.56 6.90
N VAL A 211 -0.19 15.99 6.30
CA VAL A 211 0.02 17.37 5.84
C VAL A 211 0.32 17.35 4.35
N LYS A 212 -0.46 18.09 3.56
CA LYS A 212 -0.12 18.40 2.17
C LYS A 212 0.59 19.75 2.17
N ILE A 213 1.89 19.71 1.92
CA ILE A 213 2.74 20.88 1.75
C ILE A 213 2.65 21.28 0.27
N LYS A 214 2.08 22.45 0.00
CA LYS A 214 2.18 23.13 -1.29
C LYS A 214 3.44 23.99 -1.27
N SER A 215 4.32 23.78 -2.24
CA SER A 215 5.55 24.55 -2.45
C SER A 215 5.61 25.06 -3.89
N ILE A 216 6.28 26.19 -4.08
CA ILE A 216 6.67 26.70 -5.39
C ILE A 216 8.15 26.40 -5.60
N GLU A 217 8.50 25.78 -6.72
CA GLU A 217 9.87 25.44 -7.11
C GLU A 217 10.25 26.14 -8.41
N LYS A 218 11.50 26.59 -8.53
CA LYS A 218 12.03 27.23 -9.74
C LYS A 218 12.75 26.19 -10.59
N ILE A 219 12.15 25.84 -11.72
CA ILE A 219 12.71 24.90 -12.68
C ILE A 219 13.38 25.70 -13.80
N ALA A 220 14.65 25.40 -14.07
CA ALA A 220 15.37 25.98 -15.21
C ALA A 220 14.73 25.52 -16.53
N VAL A 221 14.54 26.46 -17.46
CA VAL A 221 14.00 26.23 -18.80
C VAL A 221 15.03 26.75 -19.82
N PRO A 222 15.42 25.94 -20.82
CA PRO A 222 16.28 26.42 -21.91
C PRO A 222 15.60 27.56 -22.67
N LYS A 223 16.30 28.67 -22.84
CA LYS A 223 15.79 29.84 -23.57
C LYS A 223 15.75 29.51 -25.06
N VAL A 224 14.56 29.35 -25.61
CA VAL A 224 14.37 29.13 -27.05
C VAL A 224 14.79 30.40 -27.79
N LYS A 225 15.78 30.31 -28.69
CA LYS A 225 16.09 31.39 -29.61
C LYS A 225 14.95 31.49 -30.63
N GLU A 226 14.23 32.62 -30.65
CA GLU A 226 13.35 32.96 -31.77
C GLU A 226 14.23 33.36 -32.96
N ASP A 227 14.39 32.45 -33.92
CA ASP A 227 15.10 32.74 -35.17
C ASP A 227 14.32 33.76 -35.99
N LYS A 228 14.87 34.98 -36.12
CA LYS A 228 14.25 36.11 -36.84
C LYS A 228 14.51 36.06 -38.35
N ASP A 229 14.26 34.91 -38.97
CA ASP A 229 14.42 34.73 -40.43
C ASP A 229 13.29 33.90 -41.04
N ASP A 230 12.07 34.46 -41.06
CA ASP A 230 11.01 34.00 -41.98
C ASP A 230 10.01 35.11 -42.41
N GLU A 231 10.44 36.37 -42.51
CA GLU A 231 9.63 37.44 -43.14
C GLU A 231 9.98 37.64 -44.62
N LYS A 232 9.80 36.62 -45.48
CA LYS A 232 9.98 36.81 -46.93
C LYS A 232 9.09 36.00 -47.89
N SER A 233 7.79 35.91 -47.59
CA SER A 233 6.75 35.58 -48.59
C SER A 233 5.62 36.63 -48.64
N LYS A 234 5.93 37.83 -49.16
CA LYS A 234 4.93 38.85 -49.50
C LYS A 234 4.91 39.11 -51.00
N LEU A 235 3.79 38.77 -51.63
CA LEU A 235 3.37 39.19 -52.97
C LEU A 235 1.86 39.41 -52.92
N ASP A 236 1.46 40.68 -52.90
CA ASP A 236 0.30 41.33 -53.55
C ASP A 236 -1.09 40.63 -53.61
N ILE A 237 -2.25 41.31 -53.52
CA ILE A 237 -2.61 42.69 -53.92
C ILE A 237 -3.56 43.37 -52.89
N LYS A 238 -3.35 44.69 -52.72
CA LYS A 238 -4.12 45.84 -52.15
C LYS A 238 -5.58 45.73 -51.59
N PRO A 239 -5.99 46.70 -50.73
CA PRO A 239 -7.29 46.74 -50.01
C PRO A 239 -8.32 47.77 -50.53
N GLN A 240 -9.57 47.65 -50.06
CA GLN A 240 -10.50 48.67 -49.49
C GLN A 240 -11.66 47.89 -48.80
N GLU A 241 -12.52 48.41 -47.90
CA GLU A 241 -12.91 49.78 -47.55
C GLU A 241 -13.21 49.94 -46.04
N LYS A 242 -13.69 51.11 -45.59
CA LYS A 242 -14.16 51.39 -44.20
C LYS A 242 -15.67 51.05 -44.05
N ASP A 243 -16.39 51.25 -42.94
CA ASP A 243 -16.18 51.90 -41.63
C ASP A 243 -17.15 51.26 -40.61
N GLY A 244 -16.92 51.31 -39.29
CA GLY A 244 -17.85 50.64 -38.33
C GLY A 244 -17.43 50.55 -36.85
N GLN A 245 -17.78 51.56 -36.07
CA GLN A 245 -17.55 51.80 -34.63
C GLN A 245 -17.55 50.60 -33.64
N VAL A 246 -16.43 50.47 -32.91
CA VAL A 246 -16.27 50.37 -31.44
C VAL A 246 -17.55 50.40 -30.56
N ILE A 247 -17.69 49.46 -29.60
CA ILE A 247 -17.70 49.69 -28.11
C ILE A 247 -17.11 48.43 -27.39
N GLU A 248 -16.45 48.61 -26.24
CA GLU A 248 -16.12 47.56 -25.25
C GLU A 248 -17.36 47.05 -24.49
N GLU A 249 -17.26 45.94 -23.74
CA GLU A 249 -17.93 45.85 -22.43
C GLU A 249 -17.16 45.00 -21.40
N LYS A 250 -17.37 45.29 -20.11
CA LYS A 250 -16.77 44.60 -18.95
C LYS A 250 -17.86 44.06 -18.02
N ALA A 251 -17.63 42.83 -17.54
CA ALA A 251 -17.87 42.35 -16.17
C ALA A 251 -19.17 42.72 -15.38
N ALA A 252 -19.81 41.64 -14.90
CA ALA A 252 -20.22 41.43 -13.49
C ALA A 252 -21.68 41.73 -13.01
N VAL A 253 -22.28 40.66 -12.45
CA VAL A 253 -22.90 40.56 -11.10
C VAL A 253 -24.33 41.10 -10.84
N GLU A 254 -25.23 40.15 -10.52
CA GLU A 254 -26.41 40.24 -9.61
C GLU A 254 -27.60 41.18 -9.99
N ASN A 255 -28.85 41.02 -9.49
CA ASN A 255 -29.46 40.05 -8.56
C ASN A 255 -30.96 39.76 -8.85
N GLN A 256 -31.59 38.90 -8.01
CA GLN A 256 -33.01 38.55 -7.75
C GLN A 256 -34.16 39.47 -8.28
N ASP A 257 -35.40 38.99 -8.56
CA ASP A 257 -36.39 38.69 -7.49
C ASP A 257 -37.71 37.91 -7.86
N LYS A 258 -38.16 37.04 -6.93
CA LYS A 258 -39.55 36.68 -6.45
C LYS A 258 -40.69 36.02 -7.28
N VAL A 259 -41.54 35.31 -6.50
CA VAL A 259 -42.96 34.81 -6.66
C VAL A 259 -43.22 33.48 -7.43
N ASN A 260 -44.20 32.60 -7.10
CA ASN A 260 -44.58 31.89 -5.85
C ASN A 260 -45.64 30.76 -6.12
N VAL A 261 -45.76 29.76 -5.23
CA VAL A 261 -47.00 29.01 -4.81
C VAL A 261 -47.70 27.91 -5.71
N GLU A 262 -47.95 26.75 -5.04
CA GLU A 262 -49.03 25.71 -5.12
C GLU A 262 -49.31 24.73 -6.31
N ASP A 263 -49.33 23.43 -5.93
CA ASP A 263 -50.30 22.34 -6.19
C ASP A 263 -51.01 22.10 -7.54
N LYS A 264 -50.82 20.89 -8.11
CA LYS A 264 -51.84 19.79 -8.07
C LYS A 264 -51.43 18.43 -8.67
N ASN A 265 -51.92 17.37 -8.02
CA ASN A 265 -52.46 16.08 -8.50
C ASN A 265 -52.17 15.62 -9.96
N ASN A 266 -51.55 14.46 -10.24
CA ASN A 266 -52.00 13.05 -10.04
C ASN A 266 -52.83 12.50 -11.25
N ILE A 267 -52.99 11.16 -11.35
CA ILE A 267 -53.75 10.37 -12.35
C ILE A 267 -53.00 10.11 -13.68
N SER A 268 -53.01 8.92 -14.33
CA SER A 268 -53.14 7.51 -13.88
C SER A 268 -52.76 6.53 -15.04
N ALA A 269 -52.89 5.21 -14.79
CA ALA A 269 -53.12 4.08 -15.71
C ALA A 269 -53.21 4.34 -17.25
N ALA A 270 -52.45 3.63 -18.10
CA ALA A 270 -52.80 2.33 -18.74
C ALA A 270 -53.89 2.43 -19.85
N SER A 271 -54.03 1.56 -20.85
CA SER A 271 -53.38 0.27 -21.17
C SER A 271 -53.44 -0.04 -22.68
N ASP A 272 -52.58 -0.95 -23.14
CA ASP A 272 -52.73 -1.94 -24.23
C ASP A 272 -53.57 -1.66 -25.50
N LYS A 273 -52.95 -1.92 -26.67
CA LYS A 273 -53.54 -2.81 -27.70
C LYS A 273 -52.53 -3.34 -28.74
N ASN A 274 -52.32 -4.66 -28.69
CA ASN A 274 -52.44 -5.65 -29.77
C ASN A 274 -52.93 -5.17 -31.17
N SER A 275 -52.65 -5.86 -32.29
CA SER A 275 -51.68 -6.93 -32.68
C SER A 275 -52.06 -7.40 -34.10
N VAL A 276 -51.12 -7.69 -35.01
CA VAL A 276 -51.41 -8.41 -36.28
C VAL A 276 -50.22 -9.32 -36.66
N GLU A 277 -50.52 -10.48 -37.26
CA GLU A 277 -49.59 -11.53 -37.68
C GLU A 277 -49.22 -11.44 -39.18
N GLY A 278 -48.21 -12.20 -39.64
CA GLY A 278 -47.91 -12.38 -41.07
C GLY A 278 -46.61 -13.15 -41.35
N GLU A 279 -46.68 -14.24 -42.13
CA GLU A 279 -45.54 -15.11 -42.49
C GLU A 279 -44.82 -14.61 -43.78
N SER A 280 -43.53 -14.83 -44.05
CA SER A 280 -43.02 -16.17 -44.42
C SER A 280 -41.54 -16.17 -44.90
N LYS A 281 -40.85 -17.30 -44.65
CA LYS A 281 -39.77 -18.00 -45.42
C LYS A 281 -38.61 -17.23 -46.12
N LYS A 282 -37.38 -17.59 -45.71
CA LYS A 282 -36.15 -17.81 -46.54
C LYS A 282 -35.51 -16.56 -47.19
N ASP A 283 -34.21 -16.52 -47.57
CA ASP A 283 -33.18 -17.55 -47.82
C ASP A 283 -31.78 -17.27 -47.18
N GLU A 284 -31.00 -18.36 -47.13
CA GLU A 284 -29.54 -18.61 -47.12
C GLU A 284 -28.42 -17.53 -46.90
N ASN A 285 -27.34 -18.03 -46.25
CA ASN A 285 -25.91 -17.73 -46.40
C ASN A 285 -25.37 -16.30 -46.11
N GLY A 286 -24.47 -16.19 -45.11
CA GLY A 286 -23.60 -15.02 -44.93
C GLY A 286 -23.16 -14.71 -43.50
N ILE A 287 -22.50 -15.63 -42.79
CA ILE A 287 -21.79 -15.25 -41.55
C ILE A 287 -20.47 -14.57 -41.94
N VAL A 288 -20.40 -13.26 -41.71
CA VAL A 288 -19.18 -12.46 -41.79
C VAL A 288 -18.76 -12.06 -40.38
N ASP A 289 -17.52 -12.34 -40.01
CA ASP A 289 -16.96 -11.95 -38.71
C ASP A 289 -16.82 -10.41 -38.62
N ASN A 290 -17.65 -9.78 -37.77
CA ASN A 290 -17.36 -8.44 -37.30
C ASN A 290 -16.36 -8.51 -36.14
N LYS A 291 -15.19 -7.92 -36.33
CA LYS A 291 -14.16 -7.74 -35.29
C LYS A 291 -14.60 -6.65 -34.33
N ASP A 292 -14.76 -6.98 -33.05
CA ASP A 292 -14.77 -5.97 -31.99
C ASP A 292 -13.34 -5.53 -31.67
N GLU A 293 -12.90 -4.41 -32.24
CA GLU A 293 -11.59 -3.83 -31.96
C GLU A 293 -11.56 -3.16 -30.57
N ASN A 294 -11.18 -3.93 -29.54
CA ASN A 294 -10.74 -3.41 -28.24
C ASN A 294 -9.38 -4.01 -27.89
N GLY A 295 -8.32 -3.38 -28.39
CA GLY A 295 -6.95 -3.86 -28.26
C GLY A 295 -6.42 -3.81 -26.82
N ILE A 296 -6.45 -4.95 -26.14
CA ILE A 296 -5.53 -5.26 -25.05
C ILE A 296 -4.41 -6.10 -25.66
N VAL A 297 -3.17 -5.63 -25.55
CA VAL A 297 -1.98 -6.36 -26.03
C VAL A 297 -1.66 -7.48 -25.06
N ASP A 298 -1.63 -8.72 -25.56
CA ASP A 298 -1.18 -9.89 -24.79
C ASP A 298 0.28 -9.72 -24.35
N ASN A 299 0.49 -9.52 -23.05
CA ASN A 299 1.81 -9.54 -22.47
C ASN A 299 2.20 -11.00 -22.23
N LYS A 300 3.17 -11.51 -23.02
CA LYS A 300 3.64 -12.90 -23.02
C LYS A 300 3.82 -13.49 -21.62
N GLU A 301 3.37 -14.73 -21.47
CA GLU A 301 3.71 -15.57 -20.32
C GLU A 301 5.23 -15.77 -20.24
N ILE A 302 5.78 -15.64 -19.03
CA ILE A 302 7.08 -16.23 -18.68
C ILE A 302 6.78 -17.38 -17.71
N SER A 303 6.65 -18.57 -18.28
CA SER A 303 6.39 -19.82 -17.55
C SER A 303 7.68 -20.35 -16.93
N ASN A 304 7.99 -19.91 -15.71
CA ASN A 304 8.93 -20.61 -14.85
C ASN A 304 8.19 -21.68 -14.03
N ASP A 305 7.83 -22.78 -14.70
CA ASP A 305 7.48 -24.01 -14.00
C ASP A 305 8.75 -24.65 -13.42
N LYS A 306 8.77 -24.79 -12.09
CA LYS A 306 9.55 -25.80 -11.39
C LYS A 306 8.96 -26.04 -10.02
N THR A 307 8.30 -27.18 -9.89
CA THR A 307 7.89 -27.76 -8.61
C THR A 307 9.08 -27.91 -7.66
N ILE A 308 8.85 -27.65 -6.38
CA ILE A 308 9.69 -28.11 -5.27
C ILE A 308 8.74 -28.85 -4.32
N ASP A 309 8.88 -30.17 -4.25
CA ASP A 309 8.13 -31.01 -3.31
C ASP A 309 8.73 -30.89 -1.89
N ASP A 310 7.88 -30.78 -0.89
CA ASP A 310 8.27 -30.99 0.51
C ASP A 310 8.63 -32.48 0.74
N LYS A 311 9.90 -32.77 1.04
CA LYS A 311 10.30 -34.03 1.69
C LYS A 311 11.27 -33.82 2.85
N VAL A 312 11.18 -34.78 3.78
CA VAL A 312 11.70 -34.78 5.14
C VAL A 312 13.03 -35.56 5.20
N VAL A 313 13.69 -35.54 6.38
CA VAL A 313 14.97 -36.20 6.75
C VAL A 313 16.19 -35.35 6.36
N GLY A 314 17.22 -35.20 7.21
CA GLY A 314 17.39 -35.67 8.59
C GLY A 314 18.83 -35.42 9.07
N ASP A 315 19.16 -35.83 10.30
CA ASP A 315 20.54 -35.76 10.81
C ASP A 315 21.48 -36.70 10.04
N GLU A 316 22.67 -36.21 9.67
CA GLU A 316 23.91 -36.94 9.95
C GLU A 316 25.16 -36.04 9.89
N LYS A 317 26.19 -36.43 10.64
CA LYS A 317 27.55 -35.88 10.52
C LYS A 317 28.31 -36.67 9.46
N ILE A 318 29.37 -36.10 8.89
CA ILE A 318 30.62 -36.85 8.64
C ILE A 318 31.78 -35.86 8.38
N ASN A 319 32.95 -36.17 8.94
CA ASN A 319 34.24 -35.58 8.55
C ASN A 319 34.88 -36.51 7.50
N ASN A 320 35.70 -35.97 6.59
CA ASN A 320 37.15 -36.28 6.57
C ASN A 320 37.90 -35.61 5.42
N GLU A 321 39.23 -35.55 5.58
CA GLU A 321 40.20 -35.16 4.57
C GLU A 321 40.48 -36.28 3.56
N GLU A 322 40.99 -35.91 2.38
CA GLU A 322 42.19 -36.45 1.68
C GLU A 322 42.13 -36.16 0.17
N VAL A 323 43.20 -36.05 -0.62
CA VAL A 323 44.59 -35.54 -0.46
C VAL A 323 45.25 -35.52 -1.87
N ALA A 324 46.48 -35.03 -2.01
CA ALA A 324 47.37 -35.03 -3.19
C ALA A 324 47.23 -33.81 -4.15
N ASN A 325 48.16 -32.84 -4.13
CA ASN A 325 49.58 -32.86 -4.61
C ASN A 325 49.66 -32.82 -6.15
N ASN A 326 50.39 -31.91 -6.80
CA ASN A 326 51.76 -31.38 -6.60
C ASN A 326 51.89 -30.01 -7.34
N LYS A 327 52.87 -29.10 -7.16
CA LYS A 327 54.18 -28.96 -6.48
C LYS A 327 54.31 -27.44 -6.10
N ILE A 328 54.93 -26.99 -4.99
CA ILE A 328 56.38 -26.91 -4.68
C ILE A 328 57.17 -26.03 -5.69
N ALA A 329 57.93 -24.99 -5.31
CA ALA A 329 58.12 -24.29 -4.02
C ALA A 329 58.93 -22.97 -4.20
N ASP A 330 59.42 -22.43 -3.09
CA ASP A 330 60.61 -21.56 -2.89
C ASP A 330 60.51 -20.02 -3.04
N ASP A 331 60.23 -19.39 -1.89
CA ASP A 331 61.10 -18.47 -1.15
C ASP A 331 61.51 -17.08 -1.71
N GLY A 332 61.63 -16.10 -0.80
CA GLY A 332 61.99 -14.71 -1.11
C GLY A 332 61.89 -13.74 0.07
N LYS A 333 62.90 -13.75 0.95
CA LYS A 333 62.96 -12.97 2.21
C LYS A 333 64.37 -12.37 2.38
N ILE A 334 64.63 -11.19 2.95
CA ILE A 334 63.80 -10.15 3.61
C ILE A 334 64.11 -8.78 2.91
N ASP A 335 64.12 -7.53 3.43
CA ASP A 335 63.87 -6.87 4.74
C ASP A 335 63.50 -5.38 4.53
N GLU A 336 63.25 -4.62 5.61
CA GLU A 336 63.19 -3.13 5.58
C GLU A 336 64.60 -2.48 5.53
N VAL A 337 64.70 -1.22 5.05
CA VAL A 337 65.57 -0.17 5.64
C VAL A 337 65.30 1.22 5.00
N SER A 338 65.46 2.27 5.80
CA SER A 338 65.28 3.70 5.45
C SER A 338 66.60 4.44 5.18
N THR A 339 66.57 5.52 4.38
CA THR A 339 67.48 6.69 4.53
C THR A 339 66.85 7.98 4.01
N THR A 340 67.45 9.12 4.35
CA THR A 340 66.91 10.49 4.26
C THR A 340 67.77 11.42 3.36
N ASP A 341 67.44 12.73 3.37
CA ASP A 341 68.33 13.89 3.16
C ASP A 341 68.48 14.50 1.75
N ASP A 342 67.65 15.52 1.49
CA ASP A 342 68.00 16.95 1.24
C ASP A 342 69.07 17.41 0.22
N ALA A 343 68.55 18.19 -0.76
CA ALA A 343 68.96 19.57 -1.12
C ALA A 343 70.14 19.89 -2.08
N ALA A 344 70.05 21.11 -2.65
CA ALA A 344 71.04 21.89 -3.43
C ALA A 344 71.37 21.43 -4.88
N LEU A 345 71.65 22.31 -5.87
CA LEU A 345 71.54 23.78 -5.96
C LEU A 345 71.39 24.25 -7.45
N GLU A 346 71.38 25.57 -7.66
CA GLU A 346 71.09 26.31 -8.91
C GLU A 346 72.16 26.22 -10.02
N GLU A 347 71.80 26.60 -11.25
CA GLU A 347 72.68 27.45 -12.10
C GLU A 347 71.86 28.36 -13.06
N ASP A 348 72.23 29.63 -13.18
CA ASP A 348 71.48 30.69 -13.89
C ASP A 348 71.77 30.81 -15.39
N LYS A 349 70.83 31.40 -16.14
CA LYS A 349 71.04 32.75 -16.75
C LYS A 349 69.79 33.40 -17.37
N GLU A 350 69.71 34.71 -17.17
CA GLU A 350 68.79 35.65 -17.82
C GLU A 350 69.28 36.03 -19.24
N ASP A 351 68.38 36.56 -20.07
CA ASP A 351 68.68 37.79 -20.84
C ASP A 351 67.38 38.60 -21.10
N ILE A 352 67.50 39.89 -21.40
CA ILE A 352 66.47 40.91 -21.11
C ILE A 352 66.08 41.74 -22.34
N SER A 353 64.77 41.98 -22.58
CA SER A 353 64.24 43.29 -23.05
C SER A 353 62.71 43.35 -23.11
N ASN A 354 62.15 44.53 -22.79
CA ASN A 354 60.77 44.92 -23.10
C ASN A 354 60.69 45.45 -24.55
N ASP A 355 59.55 45.31 -25.25
CA ASP A 355 58.48 46.33 -25.23
C ASP A 355 57.22 45.83 -25.97
N THR A 356 56.23 46.73 -26.11
CA THR A 356 54.80 46.47 -26.29
C THR A 356 54.35 46.60 -27.75
N GLN A 357 53.53 45.67 -28.27
CA GLN A 357 52.43 46.03 -29.18
C GLN A 357 51.32 44.97 -29.35
N ASN A 358 50.10 45.49 -29.56
CA ASN A 358 48.80 44.83 -29.55
C ASN A 358 48.62 43.59 -30.44
N LEU A 359 47.79 42.66 -29.98
CA LEU A 359 46.74 42.02 -30.79
C LEU A 359 45.55 41.69 -29.88
N ASP A 360 44.42 42.37 -30.07
CA ASP A 360 43.18 42.11 -29.34
C ASP A 360 42.52 40.80 -29.79
N VAL A 361 42.21 39.91 -28.85
CA VAL A 361 41.25 38.81 -29.02
C VAL A 361 40.32 38.78 -27.81
N ASN A 362 39.27 39.61 -27.87
CA ASN A 362 38.24 39.63 -26.83
C ASN A 362 37.23 38.51 -27.10
N SER A 363 37.43 37.33 -26.50
CA SER A 363 36.46 36.23 -26.54
C SER A 363 35.57 36.27 -25.30
N GLU A 364 34.43 36.95 -25.41
CA GLU A 364 33.39 36.88 -24.38
C GLU A 364 32.78 35.46 -24.36
N GLU A 365 32.66 34.86 -23.18
CA GLU A 365 32.02 33.55 -23.03
C GLU A 365 30.50 33.67 -23.23
N ASP A 366 29.96 32.95 -24.21
CA ASP A 366 28.51 32.78 -24.43
C ASP A 366 27.85 32.11 -23.21
N LYS A 367 27.44 32.92 -22.24
CA LYS A 367 26.65 32.47 -21.08
C LYS A 367 25.21 32.28 -21.51
N GLU A 368 24.81 31.02 -21.71
CA GLU A 368 23.40 30.66 -21.93
C GLU A 368 22.52 31.23 -20.82
N GLU A 369 21.63 32.14 -21.20
CA GLU A 369 20.79 32.89 -20.27
C GLU A 369 19.60 32.02 -19.82
N ILE A 370 19.81 31.22 -18.78
CA ILE A 370 18.81 30.28 -18.24
C ILE A 370 17.58 31.05 -17.71
N GLU A 371 16.40 30.75 -18.26
CA GLU A 371 15.12 31.23 -17.74
C GLU A 371 14.62 30.29 -16.63
N TYR A 372 13.84 30.80 -15.67
CA TYR A 372 13.30 30.01 -14.56
C TYR A 372 11.78 30.07 -14.48
N LYS A 373 11.13 28.92 -14.61
CA LYS A 373 9.69 28.79 -14.45
C LYS A 373 9.34 28.36 -13.03
N GLU A 374 8.46 29.12 -12.38
CA GLU A 374 7.86 28.72 -11.10
C GLU A 374 6.77 27.65 -11.34
N VAL A 375 6.86 26.54 -10.59
CA VAL A 375 5.96 25.39 -10.69
C VAL A 375 5.44 25.01 -9.31
N GLU A 376 4.13 24.80 -9.19
CA GLU A 376 3.51 24.29 -7.96
C GLU A 376 3.73 22.78 -7.82
N LYS A 377 4.21 22.38 -6.64
CA LYS A 377 4.37 20.99 -6.21
C LYS A 377 3.61 20.77 -4.90
N ILE A 378 3.03 19.57 -4.75
CA ILE A 378 2.32 19.16 -3.54
C ILE A 378 2.96 17.88 -3.02
N THR A 379 3.54 17.93 -1.81
CA THR A 379 4.07 16.75 -1.10
C THR A 379 3.11 16.38 0.03
N GLU A 380 2.69 15.10 0.12
CA GLU A 380 1.94 14.61 1.29
C GLU A 380 2.88 13.94 2.30
N VAL A 381 2.97 14.52 3.49
CA VAL A 381 3.73 14.05 4.65
C VAL A 381 2.80 13.37 5.66
N LYS A 382 3.25 12.26 6.26
CA LYS A 382 2.53 11.49 7.29
C LYS A 382 3.37 11.34 8.56
N LYS A 383 2.79 11.64 9.73
CA LYS A 383 3.42 11.42 11.04
C LYS A 383 2.49 10.70 12.00
N ILE A 384 3.02 9.70 12.72
CA ILE A 384 2.34 9.19 13.92
C ILE A 384 2.50 10.20 15.04
N ILE A 385 1.37 10.65 15.59
CA ILE A 385 1.30 11.53 16.75
C ILE A 385 0.74 10.74 17.93
N LEU A 386 1.60 10.33 18.85
CA LEU A 386 1.25 9.72 20.13
C LEU A 386 0.97 10.83 21.15
N VAL A 387 -0.14 10.72 21.88
CA VAL A 387 -0.54 11.67 22.92
C VAL A 387 -0.87 10.92 24.21
N GLY A 388 -0.17 11.24 25.29
CA GLY A 388 -0.42 10.60 26.59
C GLY A 388 -0.20 9.07 26.55
N ASP A 389 -1.16 8.31 27.10
CA ASP A 389 -1.14 6.85 27.07
C ASP A 389 -2.37 6.29 26.30
N PRO A 390 -2.19 5.71 25.09
CA PRO A 390 -3.28 5.24 24.25
C PRO A 390 -4.08 4.08 24.87
N ASP A 391 -3.54 3.33 25.84
CA ASP A 391 -4.27 2.25 26.52
C ASP A 391 -5.48 2.76 27.32
N LYS A 392 -5.51 4.06 27.67
CA LYS A 392 -6.68 4.69 28.32
C LYS A 392 -7.83 4.92 27.34
N VAL A 393 -7.56 4.93 26.03
CA VAL A 393 -8.59 5.07 25.00
C VAL A 393 -9.18 3.70 24.75
N LYS A 394 -10.47 3.53 25.09
CA LYS A 394 -11.21 2.36 24.65
C LYS A 394 -11.28 2.37 23.12
N GLU A 395 -10.72 1.35 22.49
CA GLU A 395 -11.04 0.93 21.13
C GLU A 395 -12.57 1.02 20.93
N PRO A 396 -13.05 1.52 19.78
CA PRO A 396 -14.46 1.84 19.60
C PRO A 396 -15.30 0.58 19.80
N THR A 397 -16.14 0.59 20.84
CA THR A 397 -17.12 -0.48 21.07
C THR A 397 -18.00 -0.56 19.84
N SER A 398 -17.82 -1.62 19.05
CA SER A 398 -18.50 -1.80 17.78
C SER A 398 -20.00 -1.58 17.92
N SER A 399 -20.60 -0.86 16.98
CA SER A 399 -22.04 -0.92 16.78
C SER A 399 -22.48 -2.38 16.72
N THR A 400 -23.47 -2.72 17.54
CA THR A 400 -23.94 -4.10 17.73
C THR A 400 -24.53 -4.65 16.43
N GLY A 401 -23.80 -5.54 15.75
CA GLY A 401 -24.34 -6.24 14.56
C GLY A 401 -23.32 -6.96 13.67
N SER A 402 -22.09 -6.45 13.54
CA SER A 402 -21.14 -6.99 12.54
C SER A 402 -20.41 -8.26 13.01
N THR A 403 -21.10 -9.40 12.98
CA THR A 403 -20.54 -10.74 13.23
C THR A 403 -19.51 -11.12 12.15
N ALA A 404 -18.42 -11.78 12.55
CA ALA A 404 -17.40 -12.24 11.61
C ALA A 404 -17.98 -13.31 10.65
N PRO A 405 -17.89 -13.12 9.31
CA PRO A 405 -18.34 -14.13 8.38
C PRO A 405 -17.47 -15.37 8.49
N SER A 406 -18.10 -16.54 8.53
CA SER A 406 -17.44 -17.84 8.60
C SER A 406 -18.30 -18.91 7.92
N VAL A 407 -17.64 -19.88 7.28
CA VAL A 407 -18.26 -21.09 6.74
C VAL A 407 -17.35 -22.28 7.05
N SER A 408 -17.92 -23.45 7.32
CA SER A 408 -17.15 -24.68 7.58
C SER A 408 -16.49 -25.23 6.31
N SER A 409 -17.12 -25.00 5.16
CA SER A 409 -16.64 -25.32 3.82
C SER A 409 -17.31 -24.43 2.78
N LEU A 410 -16.72 -24.31 1.59
CA LEU A 410 -17.26 -23.62 0.44
C LEU A 410 -17.10 -24.49 -0.81
N VAL A 411 -18.12 -24.58 -1.66
CA VAL A 411 -17.97 -25.21 -2.99
C VAL A 411 -17.60 -24.11 -3.99
N VAL A 412 -16.53 -24.34 -4.75
CA VAL A 412 -16.01 -23.43 -5.79
C VAL A 412 -15.73 -24.21 -7.07
N GLY A 413 -15.39 -23.52 -8.15
CA GLY A 413 -14.96 -24.17 -9.38
C GLY A 413 -13.63 -24.93 -9.22
N ASN A 414 -13.57 -26.14 -9.77
CA ASN A 414 -12.34 -26.89 -9.96
C ASN A 414 -11.66 -26.49 -11.28
N ALA A 415 -11.36 -25.19 -11.39
CA ALA A 415 -10.84 -24.52 -12.57
C ALA A 415 -9.98 -23.32 -12.12
N GLY A 416 -9.19 -22.73 -13.03
CA GLY A 416 -8.45 -21.49 -12.74
C GLY A 416 -9.35 -20.32 -12.35
N GLU A 417 -8.84 -19.35 -11.60
CA GLU A 417 -9.64 -18.19 -11.12
C GLU A 417 -10.07 -17.20 -12.22
N THR A 418 -9.54 -17.38 -13.44
CA THR A 418 -9.93 -16.70 -14.69
C THR A 418 -10.54 -17.66 -15.73
N GLN A 419 -10.74 -18.94 -15.40
CA GLN A 419 -11.34 -19.94 -16.28
C GLN A 419 -12.85 -20.03 -16.07
N ARG A 420 -13.62 -20.01 -17.17
CA ARG A 420 -15.10 -20.08 -17.14
C ARG A 420 -15.59 -21.50 -16.90
N ILE A 421 -16.61 -21.65 -16.05
CA ILE A 421 -17.43 -22.85 -15.93
C ILE A 421 -18.84 -22.50 -16.39
N TYR A 422 -19.28 -23.15 -17.48
CA TYR A 422 -20.61 -22.97 -18.06
C TYR A 422 -21.67 -23.77 -17.30
N ILE A 423 -22.78 -23.12 -17.00
CA ILE A 423 -23.95 -23.73 -16.36
C ILE A 423 -24.92 -24.17 -17.46
N LYS A 424 -25.32 -25.45 -17.45
CA LYS A 424 -26.15 -26.10 -18.47
C LYS A 424 -27.64 -26.06 -18.11
N ALA A 425 -28.53 -25.97 -19.10
CA ALA A 425 -29.98 -26.05 -18.87
C ALA A 425 -30.46 -27.44 -18.40
N GLN A 426 -29.77 -28.50 -18.82
CA GLN A 426 -30.06 -29.90 -18.52
C GLN A 426 -28.75 -30.66 -18.21
N PRO A 427 -28.80 -31.82 -17.52
CA PRO A 427 -27.61 -32.62 -17.20
C PRO A 427 -27.08 -33.36 -18.45
N SER A 428 -26.53 -32.61 -19.41
CA SER A 428 -25.90 -33.11 -20.64
C SER A 428 -24.85 -32.14 -21.18
N ALA A 429 -23.76 -32.67 -21.74
CA ALA A 429 -22.71 -31.91 -22.43
C ALA A 429 -23.29 -30.99 -23.54
N SER A 430 -24.20 -31.54 -24.35
CA SER A 430 -24.82 -30.88 -25.50
C SER A 430 -25.94 -29.91 -25.13
N SER A 431 -26.29 -29.79 -23.84
CA SER A 431 -27.32 -28.84 -23.41
C SER A 431 -26.85 -27.40 -23.60
N LYS A 432 -27.79 -26.48 -23.86
CA LYS A 432 -27.51 -25.05 -23.95
C LYS A 432 -26.96 -24.51 -22.64
N ASN A 433 -26.04 -23.56 -22.74
CA ASN A 433 -25.56 -22.80 -21.58
C ASN A 433 -26.66 -21.80 -21.16
N VAL A 434 -26.86 -21.60 -19.86
CA VAL A 434 -27.82 -20.63 -19.28
C VAL A 434 -27.15 -19.53 -18.45
N GLY A 435 -25.84 -19.64 -18.25
CA GLY A 435 -24.99 -18.69 -17.54
C GLY A 435 -23.59 -19.27 -17.35
N TYR A 436 -22.70 -18.51 -16.72
CA TYR A 436 -21.37 -18.99 -16.34
C TYR A 436 -20.81 -18.24 -15.12
N PHE A 437 -19.81 -18.83 -14.48
CA PHE A 437 -19.02 -18.22 -13.42
C PHE A 437 -17.52 -18.53 -13.63
N TYR A 438 -16.63 -17.86 -12.88
CA TYR A 438 -15.19 -18.12 -12.93
C TYR A 438 -14.74 -19.00 -11.75
N GLY A 439 -13.74 -19.84 -12.00
CA GLY A 439 -13.42 -21.05 -11.25
C GLY A 439 -13.25 -20.94 -9.73
N SER A 440 -12.00 -20.93 -9.27
CA SER A 440 -11.64 -21.29 -7.89
C SER A 440 -11.95 -20.25 -6.80
N THR A 441 -12.47 -19.07 -7.15
CA THR A 441 -12.74 -17.97 -6.22
C THR A 441 -14.23 -17.71 -5.94
N VAL A 442 -15.14 -18.18 -6.78
CA VAL A 442 -16.60 -17.94 -6.64
C VAL A 442 -17.27 -19.08 -5.90
N GLY A 443 -17.98 -18.76 -4.83
CA GLY A 443 -18.80 -19.70 -4.07
C GLY A 443 -20.10 -20.05 -4.80
N VAL A 444 -20.37 -21.35 -4.95
CA VAL A 444 -21.61 -21.87 -5.54
C VAL A 444 -22.33 -22.80 -4.57
N LYS A 445 -23.64 -22.94 -4.72
CA LYS A 445 -24.49 -23.76 -3.84
C LYS A 445 -25.03 -24.96 -4.59
N ILE A 446 -24.63 -26.16 -4.17
CA ILE A 446 -25.22 -27.41 -4.67
C ILE A 446 -26.65 -27.54 -4.12
N LEU A 447 -27.63 -27.77 -5.00
CA LEU A 447 -29.03 -27.96 -4.66
C LEU A 447 -29.44 -29.44 -4.70
N LYS A 448 -28.92 -30.21 -5.66
CA LYS A 448 -29.09 -31.67 -5.76
C LYS A 448 -28.02 -32.31 -6.67
N THR A 449 -27.83 -33.62 -6.56
CA THR A 449 -27.00 -34.42 -7.46
C THR A 449 -27.86 -35.13 -8.50
N VAL A 450 -27.45 -35.16 -9.77
CA VAL A 450 -28.16 -35.84 -10.87
C VAL A 450 -27.14 -36.46 -11.83
N GLY A 451 -27.01 -37.79 -11.81
CA GLY A 451 -25.96 -38.48 -12.58
C GLY A 451 -24.58 -37.93 -12.22
N ASP A 452 -23.78 -37.55 -13.21
CA ASP A 452 -22.46 -36.90 -13.05
C ASP A 452 -22.48 -35.38 -12.99
N PHE A 453 -23.67 -34.81 -12.77
CA PHE A 453 -23.88 -33.37 -12.59
C PHE A 453 -24.30 -33.04 -11.16
N TYR A 454 -23.93 -31.85 -10.71
CA TYR A 454 -24.64 -31.13 -9.68
C TYR A 454 -25.60 -30.14 -10.32
N TYR A 455 -26.82 -30.07 -9.82
CA TYR A 455 -27.71 -28.92 -10.05
C TYR A 455 -27.38 -27.86 -9.00
N ILE A 456 -27.01 -26.66 -9.44
CA ILE A 456 -26.49 -25.59 -8.58
C ILE A 456 -27.30 -24.30 -8.66
N GLU A 457 -27.09 -23.45 -7.67
CA GLU A 457 -27.43 -22.02 -7.64
C GLU A 457 -26.11 -21.23 -7.55
N ALA A 458 -25.94 -20.25 -8.43
CA ALA A 458 -24.74 -19.41 -8.52
C ALA A 458 -25.12 -18.01 -9.04
N THR A 459 -24.24 -17.02 -8.90
CA THR A 459 -24.38 -15.73 -9.59
C THR A 459 -23.85 -15.89 -11.02
N ASP A 460 -24.68 -15.64 -12.03
CA ASP A 460 -24.20 -15.54 -13.42
C ASP A 460 -23.33 -14.31 -13.58
N TYR A 461 -22.13 -14.48 -14.14
CA TYR A 461 -21.14 -13.42 -14.24
C TYR A 461 -21.55 -12.30 -15.20
N ASN A 462 -22.34 -12.61 -16.24
CA ASN A 462 -22.68 -11.62 -17.27
C ASN A 462 -23.83 -10.72 -16.86
N SER A 463 -24.87 -11.29 -16.25
CA SER A 463 -26.07 -10.59 -15.80
C SER A 463 -26.04 -10.16 -14.33
N LEU A 464 -25.07 -10.65 -13.56
CA LEU A 464 -24.91 -10.46 -12.11
C LEU A 464 -26.14 -10.91 -11.28
N LYS A 465 -26.96 -11.80 -11.85
CA LYS A 465 -28.20 -12.32 -11.26
C LYS A 465 -28.06 -13.79 -10.86
N PRO A 466 -28.83 -14.30 -9.88
CA PRO A 466 -28.86 -15.72 -9.57
C PRO A 466 -29.34 -16.56 -10.76
N VAL A 467 -28.57 -17.60 -11.10
CA VAL A 467 -28.86 -18.58 -12.16
C VAL A 467 -28.87 -19.99 -11.57
N LYS A 468 -29.66 -20.88 -12.17
CA LYS A 468 -29.75 -22.30 -11.79
C LYS A 468 -29.59 -23.20 -13.01
N GLY A 469 -28.91 -24.32 -12.82
CA GLY A 469 -28.63 -25.27 -13.89
C GLY A 469 -27.59 -26.30 -13.45
N TYR A 470 -27.06 -27.03 -14.43
CA TYR A 470 -26.23 -28.21 -14.21
C TYR A 470 -24.75 -27.94 -14.53
N VAL A 471 -23.86 -28.46 -13.69
CA VAL A 471 -22.39 -28.42 -13.86
C VAL A 471 -21.83 -29.80 -13.54
N TYR A 472 -20.80 -30.26 -14.24
CA TYR A 472 -20.22 -31.58 -13.95
C TYR A 472 -19.60 -31.62 -12.54
N LYS A 473 -19.71 -32.76 -11.85
CA LYS A 473 -19.08 -32.98 -10.54
C LYS A 473 -17.58 -32.67 -10.56
N SER A 474 -16.88 -33.08 -11.62
CA SER A 474 -15.44 -32.86 -11.81
C SER A 474 -15.05 -31.38 -11.98
N GLN A 475 -16.00 -30.51 -12.36
CA GLN A 475 -15.81 -29.06 -12.47
C GLN A 475 -16.02 -28.31 -11.16
N LEU A 476 -16.42 -28.96 -10.07
CA LEU A 476 -16.55 -28.34 -8.74
C LEU A 476 -15.61 -29.00 -7.73
N LYS A 477 -15.21 -28.25 -6.71
CA LYS A 477 -14.50 -28.77 -5.54
C LYS A 477 -14.94 -28.09 -4.26
N THR A 478 -14.95 -28.83 -3.17
CA THR A 478 -15.14 -28.29 -1.82
C THR A 478 -13.78 -27.85 -1.27
N ILE A 479 -13.68 -26.60 -0.85
CA ILE A 479 -12.54 -26.05 -0.13
C ILE A 479 -12.94 -25.70 1.31
N LYS A 480 -11.94 -25.56 2.19
CA LYS A 480 -12.09 -24.94 3.50
C LYS A 480 -11.46 -23.54 3.45
N PRO A 481 -12.25 -22.45 3.47
CA PRO A 481 -11.72 -21.10 3.56
C PRO A 481 -10.90 -20.90 4.84
N ARG A 482 -10.01 -19.91 4.83
CA ARG A 482 -9.16 -19.62 5.98
C ARG A 482 -9.95 -19.08 7.17
N THR A 483 -9.47 -19.37 8.38
CA THR A 483 -10.09 -18.99 9.66
C THR A 483 -9.31 -17.92 10.43
N ASP A 484 -8.11 -17.54 9.98
CA ASP A 484 -7.32 -16.46 10.58
C ASP A 484 -7.79 -15.07 10.15
N TYR A 485 -8.29 -14.93 8.91
CA TYR A 485 -8.90 -13.71 8.38
C TYR A 485 -10.16 -13.99 7.56
N SER A 486 -11.20 -13.18 7.75
CA SER A 486 -12.38 -13.10 6.88
C SER A 486 -12.83 -11.66 6.64
N ILE A 487 -13.58 -11.42 5.58
CA ILE A 487 -13.98 -10.08 5.10
C ILE A 487 -15.49 -10.03 4.90
N LYS A 488 -16.14 -8.96 5.40
CA LYS A 488 -17.49 -8.55 4.98
C LYS A 488 -17.38 -7.24 4.20
N VAL A 489 -17.94 -7.18 3.00
CA VAL A 489 -18.14 -5.94 2.24
C VAL A 489 -19.62 -5.63 2.29
N ASP A 490 -19.94 -4.41 2.68
CA ASP A 490 -21.31 -3.95 2.88
C ASP A 490 -21.62 -2.82 1.89
N LEU A 491 -22.53 -3.10 0.94
CA LEU A 491 -22.81 -2.25 -0.21
C LEU A 491 -23.73 -1.08 0.15
N SER A 492 -24.58 -1.19 1.17
CA SER A 492 -25.39 -0.05 1.64
C SER A 492 -24.57 0.91 2.50
N GLU A 493 -23.67 0.38 3.35
CA GLU A 493 -22.77 1.21 4.16
C GLU A 493 -21.53 1.74 3.41
N GLN A 494 -21.23 1.22 2.21
CA GLN A 494 -19.99 1.45 1.45
C GLN A 494 -18.72 1.18 2.29
N LYS A 495 -18.70 0.05 3.00
CA LYS A 495 -17.61 -0.32 3.93
C LYS A 495 -17.05 -1.72 3.71
N VAL A 496 -15.77 -1.85 4.00
CA VAL A 496 -15.07 -3.13 4.15
C VAL A 496 -14.79 -3.34 5.64
N TYR A 497 -15.19 -4.51 6.15
CA TYR A 497 -14.89 -5.01 7.49
C TYR A 497 -13.92 -6.18 7.37
N ILE A 498 -12.75 -6.05 7.98
CA ILE A 498 -11.73 -7.09 8.10
C ILE A 498 -11.80 -7.68 9.50
N PHE A 499 -12.01 -8.99 9.57
CA PHE A 499 -11.99 -9.76 10.81
C PHE A 499 -10.68 -10.54 10.90
N LYS A 500 -10.14 -10.66 12.12
CA LYS A 500 -9.03 -11.54 12.46
C LYS A 500 -9.45 -12.47 13.60
N GLU A 501 -9.23 -13.76 13.47
CA GLU A 501 -9.53 -14.76 14.53
C GLU A 501 -10.98 -14.64 15.06
N GLY A 502 -11.94 -14.38 14.17
CA GLY A 502 -13.37 -14.20 14.49
C GLY A 502 -13.75 -12.86 15.14
N LYS A 503 -12.81 -11.93 15.33
CA LYS A 503 -13.03 -10.60 15.92
C LYS A 503 -12.85 -9.50 14.88
N LEU A 504 -13.59 -8.40 14.98
CA LEU A 504 -13.38 -7.24 14.11
C LEU A 504 -11.97 -6.67 14.36
N TYR A 505 -11.20 -6.47 13.28
CA TYR A 505 -9.80 -6.06 13.34
C TYR A 505 -9.52 -4.74 12.61
N LYS A 506 -10.22 -4.49 11.50
CA LYS A 506 -10.27 -3.17 10.82
C LYS A 506 -11.65 -2.96 10.20
N SER A 507 -12.07 -1.71 10.10
CA SER A 507 -13.12 -1.29 9.16
C SER A 507 -12.67 -0.01 8.46
N PHE A 508 -13.10 0.18 7.21
CA PHE A 508 -12.84 1.40 6.44
C PHE A 508 -13.84 1.55 5.30
N GLU A 509 -13.99 2.78 4.83
CA GLU A 509 -14.79 3.14 3.66
C GLU A 509 -14.19 2.57 2.37
N CYS A 510 -15.05 2.29 1.40
CA CYS A 510 -14.70 1.92 0.04
C CYS A 510 -15.59 2.64 -0.97
N SER A 511 -15.34 2.45 -2.26
CA SER A 511 -16.30 2.76 -3.32
C SER A 511 -16.56 1.51 -4.16
N THR A 512 -17.81 1.09 -4.23
CA THR A 512 -18.22 -0.08 -5.01
C THR A 512 -18.78 0.32 -6.38
N GLY A 513 -19.30 -0.65 -7.12
CA GLY A 513 -19.91 -0.43 -8.43
C GLY A 513 -21.09 0.53 -8.39
N LEU A 514 -21.22 1.38 -9.42
CA LEU A 514 -22.41 2.18 -9.72
C LEU A 514 -23.60 1.27 -10.05
N ASP A 515 -24.83 1.76 -9.94
CA ASP A 515 -26.03 0.94 -10.20
C ASP A 515 -26.14 0.46 -11.66
N SER A 516 -25.49 1.16 -12.60
CA SER A 516 -25.32 0.73 -14.00
C SER A 516 -24.25 -0.35 -14.21
N THR A 517 -23.32 -0.51 -13.26
CA THR A 517 -22.17 -1.43 -13.31
C THR A 517 -21.86 -1.97 -11.90
N PRO A 518 -22.79 -2.70 -11.27
CA PRO A 518 -22.76 -2.96 -9.83
C PRO A 518 -21.69 -3.97 -9.42
N THR A 519 -21.28 -3.90 -8.16
CA THR A 519 -20.50 -4.97 -7.52
C THR A 519 -21.43 -6.13 -7.19
N PRO A 520 -21.20 -7.36 -7.71
CA PRO A 520 -22.06 -8.49 -7.39
C PRO A 520 -21.94 -8.90 -5.91
N THR A 521 -23.08 -9.13 -5.28
CA THR A 521 -23.17 -9.78 -3.96
C THR A 521 -22.88 -11.28 -4.08
N GLY A 522 -22.50 -11.90 -2.96
CA GLY A 522 -22.22 -13.33 -2.91
C GLY A 522 -21.18 -13.75 -1.87
N THR A 523 -20.73 -14.99 -2.00
CA THR A 523 -19.62 -15.57 -1.22
C THR A 523 -18.46 -15.86 -2.15
N TYR A 524 -17.27 -15.39 -1.78
CA TYR A 524 -16.04 -15.49 -2.56
C TYR A 524 -14.86 -15.86 -1.67
N VAL A 525 -13.73 -16.20 -2.28
CA VAL A 525 -12.43 -16.23 -1.60
C VAL A 525 -11.39 -15.41 -2.35
N ILE A 526 -10.46 -14.82 -1.60
CA ILE A 526 -9.34 -14.06 -2.17
C ILE A 526 -8.48 -14.97 -3.05
N GLY A 527 -8.24 -14.54 -4.29
CA GLY A 527 -7.38 -15.18 -5.29
C GLY A 527 -5.98 -14.55 -5.34
N ASP A 528 -5.47 -14.41 -6.57
CA ASP A 528 -4.19 -13.74 -6.86
C ASP A 528 -4.27 -12.21 -6.72
N ARG A 529 -3.11 -11.58 -6.84
CA ARG A 529 -2.89 -10.15 -6.63
C ARG A 529 -1.72 -9.66 -7.50
N GLY A 530 -1.65 -8.36 -7.77
CA GLY A 530 -0.50 -7.75 -8.44
C GLY A 530 -0.28 -6.28 -8.06
N PRO A 531 0.93 -5.75 -8.31
CA PRO A 531 1.34 -4.44 -7.80
C PRO A 531 0.55 -3.30 -8.43
N TYR A 532 0.15 -3.41 -9.69
CA TYR A 532 -0.71 -2.46 -10.39
C TYR A 532 -1.42 -3.07 -11.61
N PHE A 533 -2.39 -2.32 -12.15
CA PHE A 533 -2.95 -2.49 -13.50
C PHE A 533 -3.30 -1.11 -14.09
N TYR A 534 -3.36 -1.00 -15.42
CA TYR A 534 -3.83 0.20 -16.12
C TYR A 534 -5.30 0.06 -16.53
N THR A 535 -6.01 1.20 -16.61
CA THR A 535 -7.38 1.25 -17.13
C THR A 535 -7.71 2.66 -17.64
N GLY A 536 -8.98 2.88 -18.03
CA GLY A 536 -9.44 4.09 -18.72
C GLY A 536 -8.99 4.16 -20.18
N THR A 537 -9.60 5.06 -20.96
CA THR A 537 -9.31 5.26 -22.38
C THR A 537 -7.81 5.49 -22.60
N GLY A 538 -7.18 4.73 -23.49
CA GLY A 538 -5.75 4.82 -23.78
C GLY A 538 -4.81 4.39 -22.64
N ASN A 539 -5.29 3.66 -21.63
CA ASN A 539 -4.56 3.34 -20.39
C ASN A 539 -4.08 4.63 -19.68
N SER A 540 -5.01 5.57 -19.49
CA SER A 540 -4.77 6.91 -18.94
C SER A 540 -4.63 6.93 -17.41
N VAL A 541 -5.18 5.94 -16.71
CA VAL A 541 -5.09 5.82 -15.24
C VAL A 541 -4.46 4.49 -14.81
N ILE A 542 -3.83 4.51 -13.64
CA ILE A 542 -3.23 3.34 -12.98
C ILE A 542 -3.92 3.07 -11.65
N CYS A 543 -4.07 1.79 -11.31
CA CYS A 543 -4.64 1.28 -10.06
C CYS A 543 -3.62 0.37 -9.39
N TYR A 544 -3.33 0.60 -8.12
CA TYR A 544 -2.29 -0.11 -7.36
C TYR A 544 -2.86 -1.19 -6.43
N ASN A 545 -2.00 -2.14 -6.06
CA ASN A 545 -2.23 -3.17 -5.03
C ASN A 545 -3.51 -3.99 -5.27
N TRP A 546 -3.74 -4.47 -6.50
CA TRP A 546 -4.98 -5.16 -6.82
C TRP A 546 -5.03 -6.57 -6.23
N ILE A 547 -6.22 -6.99 -5.77
CA ILE A 547 -6.48 -8.28 -5.16
C ILE A 547 -7.75 -8.87 -5.78
N ARG A 548 -7.66 -10.03 -6.43
CA ARG A 548 -8.80 -10.66 -7.11
C ARG A 548 -9.72 -11.37 -6.12
N TRP A 549 -11.02 -11.27 -6.38
CA TRP A 549 -12.05 -12.11 -5.74
C TRP A 549 -13.06 -12.70 -6.73
N ASN A 550 -13.22 -12.13 -7.93
CA ASN A 550 -13.99 -12.74 -9.03
C ASN A 550 -13.53 -12.21 -10.41
N ASN A 551 -12.61 -12.91 -11.08
CA ASN A 551 -12.04 -12.53 -12.39
C ASN A 551 -11.53 -11.07 -12.50
N ASN A 552 -12.31 -10.16 -13.09
CA ASN A 552 -11.98 -8.72 -13.21
C ASN A 552 -12.56 -7.85 -12.07
N PHE A 553 -13.35 -8.45 -11.15
CA PHE A 553 -13.79 -7.79 -9.93
C PHE A 553 -12.67 -7.94 -8.88
N LEU A 554 -12.08 -6.80 -8.54
CA LEU A 554 -10.89 -6.67 -7.70
C LEU A 554 -11.18 -5.76 -6.49
N PHE A 555 -10.45 -5.94 -5.40
CA PHE A 555 -10.12 -4.81 -4.52
C PHE A 555 -8.92 -4.08 -5.14
N HIS A 556 -8.89 -2.75 -5.17
CA HIS A 556 -7.72 -1.98 -5.61
C HIS A 556 -7.71 -0.56 -5.02
N SER A 557 -6.66 0.22 -5.28
CA SER A 557 -6.57 1.61 -4.84
C SER A 557 -7.65 2.53 -5.45
N THR A 558 -7.79 3.72 -4.89
CA THR A 558 -8.23 4.92 -5.61
C THR A 558 -7.49 5.08 -6.97
N LEU A 559 -8.08 5.80 -7.92
CA LEU A 559 -7.47 5.97 -9.25
C LEU A 559 -6.29 6.94 -9.19
N HIS A 560 -5.22 6.65 -9.93
CA HIS A 560 -4.03 7.49 -10.04
C HIS A 560 -3.77 7.87 -11.51
N THR A 561 -3.12 9.01 -11.75
CA THR A 561 -2.63 9.40 -13.07
C THR A 561 -1.56 8.42 -13.56
N ARG A 562 -1.28 8.39 -14.86
CA ARG A 562 -0.15 7.64 -15.42
C ARG A 562 1.23 8.06 -14.87
N SER A 563 1.34 9.23 -14.24
CA SER A 563 2.50 9.71 -13.47
C SER A 563 2.49 9.34 -11.97
N GLY A 564 1.59 8.43 -11.56
CA GLY A 564 1.51 7.88 -10.21
C GLY A 564 0.89 8.79 -9.15
N GLN A 565 0.27 9.91 -9.54
CA GLN A 565 -0.36 10.85 -8.59
C GLN A 565 -1.81 10.44 -8.32
N GLU A 566 -2.24 10.40 -7.06
CA GLU A 566 -3.63 10.09 -6.71
C GLU A 566 -4.59 11.14 -7.27
N ILE A 567 -5.62 10.71 -8.00
CA ILE A 567 -6.61 11.61 -8.57
C ILE A 567 -7.56 12.03 -7.45
N ALA A 568 -7.32 13.23 -6.91
CA ALA A 568 -8.01 13.73 -5.72
C ALA A 568 -9.55 13.81 -5.86
N SER A 569 -10.09 13.97 -7.08
CA SER A 569 -11.53 13.91 -7.35
C SER A 569 -12.11 12.50 -7.29
N GLU A 570 -11.31 11.45 -7.51
CA GLU A 570 -11.71 10.04 -7.37
C GLU A 570 -11.51 9.56 -5.92
N ALA A 571 -10.47 10.03 -5.23
CA ALA A 571 -10.25 9.75 -3.81
C ALA A 571 -11.39 10.32 -2.93
N LYS A 572 -11.91 11.49 -3.29
CA LYS A 572 -13.10 12.11 -2.65
C LYS A 572 -14.40 11.31 -2.79
N LYS A 573 -14.45 10.23 -3.59
CA LYS A 573 -15.65 9.39 -3.77
C LYS A 573 -15.72 8.21 -2.80
N LEU A 574 -14.70 7.96 -1.98
CA LEU A 574 -14.73 6.93 -0.93
C LEU A 574 -15.93 7.17 0.01
N GLY A 575 -16.61 6.09 0.40
CA GLY A 575 -17.91 6.15 1.07
C GLY A 575 -19.12 6.27 0.12
N SER A 576 -18.90 6.27 -1.20
CA SER A 576 -19.96 6.30 -2.22
C SER A 576 -19.64 5.38 -3.41
N LYS A 577 -20.68 4.89 -4.10
CA LYS A 577 -20.55 4.08 -5.32
C LYS A 577 -19.84 4.90 -6.41
N ALA A 578 -18.78 4.36 -7.01
CA ALA A 578 -17.94 5.11 -7.96
C ALA A 578 -17.21 4.27 -9.02
N SER A 579 -17.34 2.95 -9.01
CA SER A 579 -16.57 2.05 -9.89
C SER A 579 -17.44 1.35 -10.94
N HIS A 580 -16.78 0.59 -11.83
CA HIS A 580 -17.42 -0.40 -12.71
C HIS A 580 -17.33 -1.79 -12.05
N GLY A 581 -17.93 -1.94 -10.86
CA GLY A 581 -18.04 -3.19 -10.11
C GLY A 581 -16.87 -3.57 -9.18
N CYS A 582 -15.67 -3.03 -9.39
CA CYS A 582 -14.54 -3.21 -8.44
C CYS A 582 -14.77 -2.51 -7.09
N ILE A 583 -14.02 -2.88 -6.06
CA ILE A 583 -14.07 -2.26 -4.74
C ILE A 583 -12.82 -1.40 -4.56
N ARG A 584 -12.98 -0.08 -4.72
CA ARG A 584 -11.90 0.88 -4.51
C ARG A 584 -11.70 1.14 -3.03
N VAL A 585 -10.46 1.19 -2.58
CA VAL A 585 -10.06 1.35 -1.18
C VAL A 585 -8.94 2.40 -1.10
N ALA A 586 -8.91 3.19 -0.02
CA ALA A 586 -7.85 4.18 0.21
C ALA A 586 -6.45 3.53 0.17
N VAL A 587 -5.45 4.24 -0.39
CA VAL A 587 -4.09 3.71 -0.65
C VAL A 587 -3.48 2.94 0.55
N PRO A 588 -3.47 3.46 1.80
CA PRO A 588 -2.88 2.75 2.93
C PRO A 588 -3.64 1.46 3.31
N ASN A 589 -4.97 1.46 3.13
CA ASN A 589 -5.81 0.31 3.46
C ASN A 589 -5.67 -0.80 2.41
N ILE A 590 -5.55 -0.47 1.12
CA ILE A 590 -5.31 -1.49 0.08
C ILE A 590 -3.88 -2.04 0.14
N GLN A 591 -2.87 -1.20 0.40
CA GLN A 591 -1.49 -1.66 0.65
C GLN A 591 -1.45 -2.65 1.82
N TRP A 592 -2.17 -2.34 2.91
CA TRP A 592 -2.34 -3.26 4.03
C TRP A 592 -3.06 -4.55 3.62
N MET A 593 -4.20 -4.49 2.91
CA MET A 593 -4.91 -5.69 2.47
C MET A 593 -4.04 -6.58 1.58
N TYR A 594 -3.36 -5.98 0.60
CA TYR A 594 -2.51 -6.66 -0.38
C TYR A 594 -1.36 -7.41 0.28
N LYS A 595 -0.80 -6.85 1.35
CA LYS A 595 0.27 -7.48 2.14
C LYS A 595 -0.24 -8.54 3.13
N TYR A 596 -1.33 -8.27 3.83
CA TYR A 596 -1.71 -9.03 5.04
C TYR A 596 -2.90 -9.98 4.88
N ILE A 597 -3.72 -9.85 3.83
CA ILE A 597 -4.84 -10.77 3.59
C ILE A 597 -4.36 -11.96 2.73
N PRO A 598 -4.30 -13.21 3.26
CA PRO A 598 -3.82 -14.37 2.51
C PRO A 598 -4.79 -14.82 1.40
N LYS A 599 -4.26 -15.55 0.40
CA LYS A 599 -5.08 -16.27 -0.59
C LYS A 599 -5.94 -17.32 0.14
N GLY A 600 -7.20 -17.47 -0.26
CA GLY A 600 -8.18 -18.32 0.42
C GLY A 600 -8.89 -17.70 1.64
N THR A 601 -8.66 -16.42 1.97
CA THR A 601 -9.51 -15.69 2.93
C THR A 601 -10.94 -15.56 2.38
N LEU A 602 -11.93 -15.83 3.23
CA LEU A 602 -13.35 -15.70 2.94
C LEU A 602 -13.76 -14.24 2.74
N VAL A 603 -14.56 -13.95 1.70
CA VAL A 603 -15.16 -12.65 1.44
C VAL A 603 -16.67 -12.83 1.26
N ILE A 604 -17.47 -12.13 2.06
CA ILE A 604 -18.92 -12.00 1.88
C ILE A 604 -19.21 -10.60 1.38
N ILE A 605 -20.01 -10.48 0.32
CA ILE A 605 -20.46 -9.19 -0.22
C ILE A 605 -21.99 -9.16 -0.14
N GLN A 606 -22.54 -8.18 0.58
CA GLN A 606 -23.96 -8.05 0.90
C GLN A 606 -24.44 -6.60 0.73
N ASN A 607 -25.76 -6.41 0.61
CA ASN A 607 -26.40 -5.11 0.80
C ASN A 607 -26.68 -4.85 2.27
#